data_AF-A0A5C7R770-F1
#
_entry.id   AF-A0A5C7R770-F1
#
_cell.length_a   1.000
_cell.length_b   1.000
_cell.length_c   1.000
_cell.angle_alpha   90.00
_cell.angle_beta   90.00
_cell.angle_gamma   90.00
#
_symmetry.space_group_name_H-M   'P 1'
#
loop_
_entity.id
_entity.type
_entity.pdbx_description
1 polymer ?
#
loop_
_entity_poly.entity_id
_entity_poly.type
_entity_poly.pdbx_seq_one_letter_code
_entity_poly.pdbx_strand_id
1 'polypeptide(L)'
;MLFYAIVKFLAYTLWCFMGLRLLSPARATIPRAIAFGAVRWMLGLLFGVAVAILLGSIDGASVVRLYFGIYAPLRVVEWWIMVALMRGAHPAGRALSRDPKIWGWVVGGIALSFLSDLASPEGMEGRFCVGRCLC
;
A
#
# COMPACT_ATOMS: atom_id res chain seq x y z
N MET A 1 -7.70 -2.02 17.13
CA MET A 1 -6.90 -2.85 16.19
C MET A 1 -7.72 -3.61 15.16
N LEU A 2 -8.66 -4.49 15.55
CA LEU A 2 -9.44 -5.28 14.59
C LEU A 2 -10.28 -4.42 13.63
N PHE A 3 -11.02 -3.43 14.17
CA PHE A 3 -11.82 -2.51 13.35
C PHE A 3 -10.96 -1.77 12.31
N TYR A 4 -9.81 -1.24 12.73
CA TYR A 4 -8.85 -0.59 11.84
C TYR A 4 -8.35 -1.52 10.73
N ALA A 5 -7.97 -2.76 11.08
CA ALA A 5 -7.52 -3.76 10.10
C ALA A 5 -8.61 -4.07 9.06
N ILE A 6 -9.88 -4.21 9.50
CA ILE A 6 -11.03 -4.45 8.61
C ILE A 6 -11.25 -3.25 7.68
N VAL A 7 -11.32 -2.03 8.22
CA VAL A 7 -11.52 -0.81 7.42
C VAL A 7 -10.41 -0.64 6.40
N LYS A 8 -9.16 -0.87 6.80
CA LYS A 8 -7.98 -0.79 5.92
C LYS A 8 -8.03 -1.85 4.82
N PHE A 9 -8.42 -3.07 5.15
CA PHE A 9 -8.61 -4.15 4.18
C PHE A 9 -9.72 -3.82 3.17
N LEU A 10 -10.85 -3.28 3.62
CA LEU A 10 -11.94 -2.85 2.74
C LEU A 10 -11.50 -1.70 1.82
N ALA A 11 -10.77 -0.72 2.35
CA ALA A 11 -10.23 0.39 1.57
C ALA A 11 -9.29 -0.12 0.46
N TYR A 12 -8.37 -1.04 0.78
CA TYR A 12 -7.50 -1.65 -0.21
C TYR A 12 -8.27 -2.49 -1.23
N THR A 13 -9.27 -3.25 -0.80
CA THR A 13 -10.12 -4.04 -1.69
C THR A 13 -10.87 -3.15 -2.68
N LEU A 14 -11.47 -2.05 -2.21
CA LEU A 14 -12.18 -1.09 -3.07
C LEU A 14 -11.23 -0.41 -4.06
N TRP A 15 -10.05 0.02 -3.59
CA TRP A 15 -9.04 0.63 -4.46
C TRP A 15 -8.48 -0.34 -5.49
N CYS A 16 -8.30 -1.61 -5.12
CA CYS A 16 -7.90 -2.66 -6.04
C CYS A 16 -9.01 -3.01 -7.04
N PHE A 17 -10.28 -2.92 -6.66
CA PHE A 17 -11.40 -3.05 -7.60
C PHE A 17 -11.39 -1.94 -8.64
N MET A 18 -11.18 -0.68 -8.22
CA MET A 18 -11.00 0.44 -9.14
C MET A 18 -9.78 0.24 -10.05
N GLY A 19 -8.67 -0.24 -9.49
CA GLY A 19 -7.46 -0.58 -10.25
C GLY A 19 -7.71 -1.65 -11.31
N LEU A 20 -8.42 -2.71 -10.96
CA LEU A 20 -8.81 -3.74 -11.93
C LEU A 20 -9.70 -3.19 -13.03
N ARG A 21 -10.69 -2.35 -12.70
CA ARG A 21 -11.57 -1.71 -13.69
C ARG A 21 -10.78 -0.80 -14.64
N LEU A 22 -9.75 -0.13 -14.15
CA LEU A 22 -8.93 0.79 -14.93
C LEU A 22 -7.86 0.08 -15.77
N LEU A 23 -7.17 -0.91 -15.20
CA LEU A 23 -5.97 -1.52 -15.76
C LEU A 23 -6.23 -2.84 -16.47
N SER A 24 -7.31 -3.55 -16.12
CA SER A 24 -7.65 -4.86 -16.67
C SER A 24 -9.16 -5.13 -16.58
N PRO A 25 -10.00 -4.33 -17.26
CA PRO A 25 -11.46 -4.35 -17.11
C PRO A 25 -12.07 -5.73 -17.38
N ALA A 26 -11.54 -6.48 -18.36
CA ALA A 26 -11.99 -7.85 -18.65
C ALA A 26 -11.76 -8.84 -17.49
N ARG A 27 -10.90 -8.50 -16.54
CA ARG A 27 -10.54 -9.32 -15.37
C ARG A 27 -11.15 -8.80 -14.07
N ALA A 28 -11.91 -7.71 -14.11
CA ALA A 28 -12.39 -6.98 -12.94
C ALA A 28 -13.58 -7.68 -12.25
N THR A 29 -13.27 -8.63 -11.37
CA THR A 29 -14.25 -9.34 -10.54
C THR A 29 -14.05 -9.02 -9.07
N ILE A 30 -15.13 -9.08 -8.27
CA ILE A 30 -15.08 -8.85 -6.81
C ILE A 30 -14.11 -9.81 -6.11
N PRO A 31 -14.12 -11.13 -6.39
CA PRO A 31 -13.16 -12.05 -5.75
C PRO A 31 -11.70 -11.70 -6.03
N ARG A 32 -11.38 -11.24 -7.24
CA ARG A 32 -10.03 -10.77 -7.57
C ARG A 32 -9.67 -9.49 -6.82
N ALA A 33 -10.59 -8.55 -6.69
CA ALA A 33 -10.35 -7.33 -5.92
C ALA A 33 -10.06 -7.64 -4.44
N ILE A 34 -10.80 -8.58 -3.84
CA ILE A 34 -10.56 -9.08 -2.48
C ILE A 34 -9.17 -9.72 -2.39
N ALA A 35 -8.81 -10.60 -3.34
CA ALA A 35 -7.49 -11.22 -3.38
C ALA A 35 -6.36 -10.20 -3.50
N PHE A 36 -6.50 -9.18 -4.36
CA PHE A 36 -5.52 -8.10 -4.47
C PHE A 36 -5.49 -7.21 -3.21
N GLY A 37 -6.64 -6.94 -2.59
CA GLY A 37 -6.70 -6.28 -1.29
C GLY A 37 -5.91 -7.04 -0.22
N ALA A 38 -6.01 -8.37 -0.20
CA ALA A 38 -5.27 -9.25 0.70
C ALA A 38 -3.76 -9.24 0.41
N VAL A 39 -3.37 -9.37 -0.86
CA VAL A 39 -1.96 -9.26 -1.28
C VAL A 39 -1.39 -7.92 -0.85
N ARG A 40 -2.13 -6.82 -1.08
CA ARG A 40 -1.70 -5.47 -0.72
C ARG A 40 -1.52 -5.32 0.79
N TRP A 41 -2.45 -5.87 1.57
CA TRP A 41 -2.38 -5.86 3.02
C TRP A 41 -1.17 -6.67 3.52
N MET A 42 -0.93 -7.86 2.95
CA MET A 42 0.23 -8.71 3.26
C MET A 42 1.56 -8.06 2.89
N LEU A 43 1.65 -7.36 1.75
CA LEU A 43 2.85 -6.59 1.39
C LEU A 43 3.16 -5.53 2.44
N GLY A 44 2.14 -4.81 2.90
CA GLY A 44 2.29 -3.81 3.97
C GLY A 44 2.76 -4.41 5.29
N LEU A 45 2.26 -5.60 5.63
CA LEU A 45 2.71 -6.34 6.81
C LEU A 45 4.17 -6.80 6.67
N LEU A 46 4.51 -7.46 5.56
CA LEU A 46 5.85 -8.00 5.30
C LEU A 46 6.91 -6.90 5.29
N PHE A 47 6.66 -5.82 4.55
CA PHE A 47 7.60 -4.71 4.50
C PHE A 47 7.63 -3.91 5.81
N GLY A 48 6.50 -3.78 6.51
CA GLY A 48 6.45 -3.18 7.85
C GLY A 48 7.36 -3.92 8.84
N VAL A 49 7.24 -5.25 8.88
CA VAL A 49 8.08 -6.12 9.71
C VAL A 49 9.54 -6.05 9.29
N ALA A 50 9.83 -6.09 7.98
CA ALA A 50 11.20 -5.98 7.48
C ALA A 50 11.86 -4.65 7.88
N VAL A 51 11.16 -3.53 7.73
CA VAL A 51 11.64 -2.21 8.16
C VAL A 51 11.87 -2.18 9.67
N ALA A 52 10.98 -2.77 10.46
CA ALA A 52 11.13 -2.85 11.92
C ALA A 52 12.38 -3.65 12.33
N ILE A 53 12.64 -4.78 11.66
CA ILE A 53 13.84 -5.61 11.92
C ILE A 53 15.12 -4.87 11.50
N LEU A 54 15.11 -4.23 10.33
CA LEU A 54 16.29 -3.58 9.76
C LEU A 54 16.68 -2.29 10.47
N LEU A 55 15.71 -1.52 10.96
CA LEU A 55 15.94 -0.21 11.59
C LEU A 55 15.91 -0.27 13.12
N GLY A 56 15.45 -1.37 13.72
CA GLY A 56 15.36 -1.52 15.17
C GLY A 56 14.43 -0.51 15.84
N SER A 57 14.78 -0.06 17.05
CA SER A 57 14.05 1.00 17.77
C SER A 57 14.40 2.36 17.15
N ILE A 58 13.48 2.89 16.36
CA ILE A 58 13.65 4.21 15.78
C ILE A 58 13.22 5.24 16.81
N ASP A 59 14.15 6.12 17.17
CA ASP A 59 13.87 7.28 18.00
C ASP A 59 12.88 8.22 17.30
N GLY A 60 11.88 8.73 18.03
CA GLY A 60 10.75 9.49 17.48
C GLY A 60 11.14 10.82 16.81
N ALA A 61 12.42 11.21 16.88
CA ALA A 61 12.94 12.53 16.56
C ALA A 61 12.89 12.93 15.06
N SER A 62 12.49 12.06 14.13
CA SER A 62 11.97 12.55 12.84
C SER A 62 11.07 11.55 12.13
N VAL A 63 9.88 11.32 12.69
CA VAL A 63 8.75 10.63 12.03
C VAL A 63 8.58 11.03 10.56
N VAL A 64 8.72 12.32 10.25
CA VAL A 64 8.66 12.87 8.88
C VAL A 64 9.76 12.30 7.98
N ARG A 65 11.00 12.22 8.47
CA ARG A 65 12.14 11.69 7.70
C ARG A 65 11.97 10.20 7.45
N LEU A 66 11.42 9.46 8.41
CA LEU A 66 11.17 8.04 8.23
C LEU A 66 10.04 7.78 7.23
N TYR A 67 8.99 8.60 7.32
CA TYR A 67 7.86 8.51 6.43
C TYR A 67 8.25 8.81 4.98
N PHE A 68 8.85 9.96 4.72
CA PHE A 68 9.21 10.35 3.35
C PHE A 68 10.47 9.66 2.83
N GLY A 69 11.41 9.29 3.71
CA GLY A 69 12.67 8.66 3.33
C GLY A 69 12.58 7.14 3.11
N ILE A 70 11.65 6.46 3.80
CA ILE A 70 11.57 5.00 3.78
C ILE A 70 10.20 4.55 3.32
N TYR A 71 9.14 5.00 4.00
CA TYR A 71 7.80 4.47 3.74
C TYR A 71 7.21 4.94 2.41
N ALA A 72 7.38 6.21 2.01
CA ALA A 72 6.87 6.67 0.72
C ALA A 72 7.52 5.93 -0.48
N PRO A 73 8.86 5.78 -0.56
CA PRO A 73 9.49 4.93 -1.57
C PRO A 73 9.01 3.48 -1.53
N LEU A 74 8.85 2.92 -0.33
CA LEU A 74 8.34 1.56 -0.16
C LEU A 74 6.90 1.42 -0.68
N ARG A 75 6.02 2.40 -0.41
CA ARG A 75 4.65 2.42 -0.95
C ARG A 75 4.67 2.46 -2.47
N VAL A 76 5.58 3.22 -3.08
CA VAL A 76 5.75 3.23 -4.55
C VAL A 76 6.05 1.82 -5.06
N VAL A 77 7.00 1.12 -4.44
CA VAL A 77 7.37 -0.27 -4.80
C VAL A 77 6.17 -1.21 -4.65
N GLU A 78 5.47 -1.16 -3.51
CA GLU A 78 4.28 -1.99 -3.26
C GLU A 78 3.20 -1.80 -4.32
N TRP A 79 2.87 -0.55 -4.66
CA TRP A 79 1.85 -0.27 -5.67
C TRP A 79 2.30 -0.66 -7.08
N TRP A 80 3.59 -0.56 -7.41
CA TRP A 80 4.14 -1.09 -8.66
C TRP A 80 4.05 -2.62 -8.75
N ILE A 81 4.30 -3.34 -7.65
CA ILE A 81 4.08 -4.80 -7.59
C ILE A 81 2.61 -5.09 -7.90
N MET A 82 1.67 -4.33 -7.31
CA MET A 82 0.24 -4.50 -7.59
C MET A 82 -0.11 -4.28 -9.07
N VAL A 83 0.46 -3.25 -9.71
CA VAL A 83 0.28 -2.99 -11.16
C VAL A 83 0.75 -4.20 -11.98
N ALA A 84 1.94 -4.72 -11.67
CA ALA A 84 2.52 -5.87 -12.38
C ALA A 84 1.61 -7.11 -12.24
N LEU A 85 1.15 -7.40 -11.03
CA LEU A 85 0.26 -8.53 -10.76
C LEU A 85 -1.11 -8.38 -11.45
N MET A 86 -1.71 -7.19 -11.45
CA MET A 86 -3.02 -6.95 -12.08
C MET A 86 -2.97 -7.06 -13.61
N ARG A 87 -1.91 -6.51 -14.24
CA ARG A 87 -1.73 -6.60 -15.70
C ARG A 87 -1.22 -7.97 -16.15
N GLY A 88 -0.70 -8.79 -15.24
CA GLY A 88 -0.04 -10.06 -15.56
C GLY A 88 1.21 -9.86 -16.41
N ALA A 89 1.89 -8.72 -16.25
CA ALA A 89 3.08 -8.35 -17.01
C ALA A 89 4.34 -8.54 -16.16
N HIS A 90 5.44 -8.95 -16.79
CA HIS A 90 6.75 -8.89 -16.15
C HIS A 90 7.09 -7.43 -15.79
N PRO A 91 7.65 -7.16 -14.59
CA PRO A 91 7.94 -5.80 -14.11
C PRO A 91 8.94 -5.01 -14.98
N ALA A 92 9.56 -5.64 -15.99
CA ALA A 92 10.63 -5.08 -16.81
C ALA A 92 10.18 -4.35 -18.10
N GLY A 93 8.88 -4.23 -18.39
CA GLY A 93 8.42 -3.56 -19.60
C GLY A 93 8.47 -2.02 -19.49
N ARG A 94 9.35 -1.34 -20.23
CA ARG A 94 9.39 0.15 -20.34
C ARG A 94 8.01 0.79 -20.61
N ALA A 95 7.09 0.06 -21.24
CA ALA A 95 5.72 0.47 -21.52
C ALA A 95 4.81 0.57 -20.27
N LEU A 96 5.17 -0.03 -19.13
CA LEU A 96 4.42 0.11 -17.87
C LEU A 96 4.47 1.54 -17.31
N SER A 97 5.54 2.29 -17.60
CA SER A 97 5.84 3.58 -16.93
C SER A 97 5.19 4.82 -17.56
N ARG A 98 4.62 4.71 -18.77
CA ARG A 98 4.15 5.88 -19.55
C ARG A 98 2.64 6.13 -19.54
N ASP A 99 1.84 5.22 -18.99
CA ASP A 99 0.39 5.43 -18.93
C ASP A 99 0.02 6.34 -17.73
N PRO A 100 -0.54 7.54 -17.96
CA PRO A 100 -0.90 8.46 -16.87
C PRO A 100 -1.97 7.87 -15.93
N LYS A 101 -2.79 6.93 -16.41
CA LYS A 101 -3.79 6.23 -15.58
C LYS A 101 -3.14 5.38 -14.50
N ILE A 102 -2.01 4.74 -14.83
CA ILE A 102 -1.25 3.92 -13.88
C ILE A 102 -0.67 4.82 -12.80
N TRP A 103 -0.07 5.93 -13.18
CA TRP A 103 0.45 6.91 -12.22
C TRP A 103 -0.63 7.46 -11.30
N GLY A 104 -1.79 7.85 -11.85
CA GLY A 104 -2.92 8.31 -11.05
C GLY A 104 -3.38 7.26 -10.04
N TRP A 105 -3.46 5.99 -10.44
CA TRP A 105 -3.85 4.90 -9.54
C TRP A 105 -2.78 4.58 -8.48
N VAL A 106 -1.50 4.60 -8.84
CA VAL A 106 -0.38 4.40 -7.92
C VAL A 106 -0.31 5.53 -6.89
N VAL A 107 -0.35 6.79 -7.34
CA VAL A 107 -0.32 7.97 -6.46
C VAL A 107 -1.54 7.98 -5.54
N GLY A 108 -2.73 7.69 -6.06
CA GLY A 108 -3.93 7.56 -5.23
C GLY A 108 -3.84 6.40 -4.23
N GLY A 109 -3.18 5.30 -4.60
CA GLY A 109 -2.89 4.20 -3.68
C GLY A 109 -1.93 4.59 -2.56
N ILE A 110 -0.89 5.39 -2.87
CA ILE A 110 0.03 5.94 -1.87
C ILE A 110 -0.73 6.88 -0.92
N ALA A 111 -1.56 7.77 -1.46
CA ALA A 111 -2.40 8.67 -0.66
C ALA A 111 -3.36 7.89 0.24
N LEU A 112 -4.04 6.86 -0.29
CA LEU A 112 -4.90 5.97 0.50
C LEU A 112 -4.14 5.26 1.62
N SER A 113 -2.92 4.81 1.32
CA SER A 113 -2.04 4.18 2.29
C SER A 113 -1.69 5.15 3.43
N PHE A 114 -1.32 6.39 3.09
CA PHE A 114 -1.03 7.43 4.06
C PHE A 114 -2.24 7.81 4.90
N LEU A 115 -3.40 8.04 4.29
CA LEU A 115 -4.64 8.34 4.99
C LEU A 115 -5.04 7.20 5.93
N SER A 116 -4.88 5.96 5.50
CA SER A 116 -5.13 4.81 6.36
C SER A 116 -4.15 4.76 7.53
N ASP A 117 -2.87 5.07 7.33
CA ASP A 117 -1.88 5.08 8.42
C ASP A 117 -2.14 6.23 9.41
N LEU A 118 -2.54 7.41 8.93
CA LEU A 118 -2.92 8.54 9.79
C LEU A 118 -4.15 8.26 10.65
N ALA A 119 -5.11 7.51 10.12
CA ALA A 119 -6.33 7.12 10.81
C ALA A 119 -6.12 5.95 11.79
N SER A 120 -4.90 5.43 11.93
CA SER A 120 -4.61 4.40 12.93
C SER A 120 -4.62 5.01 14.33
N PRO A 121 -4.98 4.25 15.38
CA PRO A 121 -4.97 4.73 16.77
C PRO A 121 -3.61 5.35 17.15
N GLU A 122 -2.52 4.75 16.68
CA GLU A 122 -1.18 5.23 16.94
C GLU A 122 -0.86 6.48 16.10
N GLY A 123 -1.35 6.55 14.85
CA GLY A 123 -1.24 7.75 14.01
C GLY A 123 -1.89 8.97 14.66
N MET A 124 -3.02 8.78 15.35
CA MET A 124 -3.69 9.82 16.13
C MET A 124 -2.91 10.22 17.39
N GLU A 125 -2.10 9.33 17.95
CA GLU A 125 -1.17 9.60 19.05
C GLU A 125 0.20 10.16 18.59
N GLY A 126 0.35 10.46 17.29
CA GLY A 126 1.59 10.96 16.70
C GLY A 126 2.66 9.89 16.45
N ARG A 127 2.31 8.61 16.60
CA ARG A 127 3.17 7.44 16.35
C ARG A 127 2.78 6.78 15.03
N PHE A 128 3.59 6.94 14.00
CA PHE A 128 3.29 6.34 12.70
C PHE A 128 3.55 4.83 12.70
N CYS A 129 2.47 4.05 12.80
CA CYS A 129 2.51 2.60 12.70
C CYS A 129 2.37 2.15 11.24
N VAL A 130 3.38 2.45 10.45
CA VAL A 130 3.41 2.00 9.06
C VAL A 130 3.81 0.52 9.03
N GLY A 131 2.81 -0.34 8.86
CA GLY A 131 2.99 -1.81 8.85
C GLY A 131 3.14 -2.45 10.24
N ARG A 132 2.94 -1.69 11.31
CA ARG A 132 2.85 -2.17 12.69
C ARG A 132 1.38 -2.44 13.00
N CYS A 133 0.89 -3.66 12.72
CA CYS A 133 -0.34 -4.15 13.37
C CYS A 133 -0.06 -4.59 14.84
N LEU A 134 1.17 -4.41 15.32
CA LEU A 134 1.71 -4.87 16.60
C LEU A 134 2.46 -3.74 17.34
N CYS A 135 1.92 -2.53 17.30
CA CYS A 135 2.32 -1.48 18.24
C CYS A 135 1.24 -1.24 19.29
#